data_AF-A0A9E3U3S1-F1
#
_entry.id   AF-A0A9E3U3S1-F1
#
_cell.length_a   1.000
_cell.length_b   1.000
_cell.length_c   1.000
_cell.angle_alpha   90.00
_cell.angle_beta   90.00
_cell.angle_gamma   90.00
#
_symmetry.space_group_name_H-M   'P 1'
#
loop_
_entity.id
_entity.type
_entity.pdbx_description
1 polymer ?
#
loop_
_entity_poly.entity_id
_entity_poly.type
_entity_poly.pdbx_seq_one_letter_code
_entity_poly.pdbx_strand_id
1 'polypeptide(L)'
;MWGRSSMLALAVLLSAGCRSAGPYGYAAQYAATSDEAAAANGAREYDPVMYAREAEAWRKGKASLFGVVKGRAPGPGGAAYLTLSVRKLETRNLCSNANDEDTCRVTVSDRDFGVVHVLAALSPDDDIGEKSVGVGSLVRTVGTFGEDVDPADGSPILRSSFYRHWPRYFYVTRSAADLMRQ
;
A
#
# COMPACT_ATOMS: atom_id res chain seq x y z
N MET A 1 9.32 9.98 -67.62
CA MET A 1 8.65 8.74 -67.18
C MET A 1 9.47 8.21 -66.01
N TRP A 2 9.18 8.64 -64.77
CA TRP A 2 8.36 7.93 -63.76
C TRP A 2 8.86 6.49 -63.51
N GLY A 3 9.18 6.06 -62.29
CA GLY A 3 9.00 6.67 -60.97
C GLY A 3 9.61 5.77 -59.89
N ARG A 4 9.91 6.40 -58.75
CA ARG A 4 10.43 5.83 -57.51
C ARG A 4 9.39 4.86 -56.89
N SER A 5 9.82 3.69 -56.42
CA SER A 5 9.03 2.82 -55.52
C SER A 5 9.99 2.24 -54.49
N SER A 6 10.16 2.88 -53.34
CA SER A 6 9.35 2.76 -52.11
C SER A 6 9.90 1.69 -51.17
N MET A 7 10.68 2.19 -50.19
CA MET A 7 10.89 1.57 -48.87
C MET A 7 9.56 1.08 -48.28
N LEU A 8 9.58 -0.09 -47.64
CA LEU A 8 8.69 -0.39 -46.52
C LEU A 8 9.38 -1.41 -45.61
N ALA A 9 10.16 -0.89 -44.67
CA ALA A 9 10.59 -1.60 -43.48
C ALA A 9 9.35 -1.74 -42.57
N LEU A 10 8.83 -2.96 -42.47
CA LEU A 10 7.71 -3.28 -41.59
C LEU A 10 8.25 -3.45 -40.15
N ALA A 11 8.46 -2.33 -39.45
CA ALA A 11 8.71 -2.32 -38.02
C ALA A 11 7.38 -2.57 -37.30
N VAL A 12 7.08 -3.85 -37.02
CA VAL A 12 6.01 -4.24 -36.11
C VAL A 12 6.47 -3.90 -34.69
N LEU A 13 6.10 -2.70 -34.24
CA LEU A 13 6.13 -2.31 -32.84
C LEU A 13 5.17 -3.21 -32.07
N LEU A 14 5.70 -4.23 -31.40
CA LEU A 14 5.05 -4.93 -30.30
C LEU A 14 4.94 -3.94 -29.14
N SER A 15 3.90 -3.11 -29.18
CA SER A 15 3.39 -2.42 -28.00
C SER A 15 2.82 -3.49 -27.06
N ALA A 16 3.69 -4.10 -26.25
CA ALA A 16 3.29 -4.71 -25.01
C ALA A 16 2.67 -3.59 -24.17
N GLY A 17 1.35 -3.46 -24.26
CA GLY A 17 0.61 -2.52 -23.42
C GLY A 17 0.89 -2.90 -21.98
N CYS A 18 1.64 -2.06 -21.27
CA CYS A 18 1.67 -2.07 -19.82
C CYS A 18 0.22 -1.87 -19.37
N ARG A 19 -0.50 -2.96 -19.10
CA ARG A 19 -1.79 -2.91 -18.42
C ARG A 19 -1.49 -2.34 -17.03
N SER A 20 -1.65 -1.04 -16.91
CA SER A 20 -1.60 -0.35 -15.63
C SER A 20 -2.77 -0.89 -14.82
N ALA A 21 -2.47 -1.57 -13.72
CA ALA A 21 -3.39 -2.28 -12.84
C ALA A 21 -4.38 -1.35 -12.07
N GLY A 22 -4.76 -0.23 -12.67
CA GLY A 22 -5.54 0.84 -12.07
C GLY A 22 -4.82 1.52 -10.88
N PRO A 23 -5.47 2.50 -10.24
CA PRO A 23 -4.92 3.18 -9.07
C PRO A 23 -4.68 2.22 -7.87
N TYR A 24 -5.34 1.06 -7.87
CA TYR A 24 -5.32 0.09 -6.78
C TYR A 24 -4.49 -1.17 -7.04
N GLY A 25 -3.82 -1.29 -8.19
CA GLY A 25 -2.85 -2.37 -8.42
C GLY A 25 -3.48 -3.76 -8.46
N TYR A 26 -4.63 -3.89 -9.12
CA TYR A 26 -5.31 -5.18 -9.32
C TYR A 26 -4.48 -6.09 -10.23
N ALA A 27 -3.91 -7.14 -9.62
CA ALA A 27 -3.09 -8.13 -10.28
C ALA A 27 -3.06 -9.41 -9.42
N ALA A 28 -2.76 -10.55 -10.03
CA ALA A 28 -2.69 -11.84 -9.32
C ALA A 28 -1.62 -11.85 -8.20
N GLN A 29 -0.57 -11.06 -8.37
CA GLN A 29 0.44 -10.79 -7.35
C GLN A 29 0.48 -9.30 -7.07
N TYR A 30 0.82 -8.93 -5.84
CA TYR A 30 0.97 -7.52 -5.50
C TYR A 30 2.05 -6.87 -6.36
N ALA A 31 1.72 -5.74 -6.98
CA ALA A 31 2.63 -4.93 -7.75
C ALA A 31 2.72 -3.52 -7.14
N ALA A 32 3.87 -3.21 -6.58
CA ALA A 32 4.19 -1.87 -6.13
C ALA A 32 4.24 -0.91 -7.34
N THR A 33 3.79 0.34 -7.14
CA THR A 33 4.03 1.40 -8.15
C THR A 33 5.52 1.75 -8.19
N SER A 34 5.95 2.47 -9.23
CA SER A 34 7.32 2.99 -9.31
C SER A 34 7.70 3.83 -8.09
N ASP A 35 6.78 4.68 -7.65
CA ASP A 35 6.99 5.60 -6.53
C ASP A 35 7.05 4.85 -5.20
N GLU A 36 6.19 3.83 -5.05
CA GLU A 36 6.25 2.93 -3.91
C GLU A 36 7.57 2.16 -3.86
N ALA A 37 8.00 1.59 -4.99
CA ALA A 37 9.26 0.85 -5.07
C ALA A 37 10.47 1.75 -4.76
N ALA A 38 10.46 2.99 -5.26
CA ALA A 38 11.48 3.99 -4.96
C ALA A 38 11.48 4.37 -3.48
N ALA A 39 10.31 4.62 -2.89
CA ALA A 39 10.18 4.97 -1.47
C ALA A 39 10.64 3.82 -0.56
N ALA A 40 10.23 2.58 -0.90
CA ALA A 40 10.55 1.36 -0.17
C ALA A 40 11.99 0.87 -0.37
N ASN A 41 12.77 1.47 -1.27
CA ASN A 41 14.17 1.09 -1.46
C ASN A 41 14.96 1.27 -0.15
N GLY A 42 15.62 0.19 0.29
CA GLY A 42 16.34 0.11 1.56
C GLY A 42 15.45 0.07 2.80
N ALA A 43 14.12 0.04 2.64
CA ALA A 43 13.20 -0.12 3.76
C ALA A 43 13.07 -1.60 4.13
N ARG A 44 13.05 -1.88 5.43
CA ARG A 44 12.77 -3.22 5.95
C ARG A 44 11.30 -3.39 6.28
N GLU A 45 10.76 -4.59 6.03
CA GLU A 45 9.38 -4.90 6.38
C GLU A 45 9.20 -4.95 7.89
N TYR A 46 8.28 -4.14 8.42
CA TYR A 46 8.06 -3.99 9.85
C TYR A 46 7.64 -5.28 10.52
N ASP A 47 8.37 -5.66 11.55
CA ASP A 47 8.02 -6.77 12.43
C ASP A 47 7.88 -6.22 13.88
N PRO A 48 6.65 -6.21 14.44
CA PRO A 48 6.41 -5.72 15.80
C PRO A 48 7.21 -6.45 16.89
N VAL A 49 7.47 -7.75 16.71
CA VAL A 49 8.24 -8.55 17.67
C VAL A 49 9.71 -8.15 17.62
N MET A 50 10.25 -7.97 16.42
CA MET A 50 11.64 -7.51 16.27
C MET A 50 11.80 -6.05 16.67
N TYR A 51 10.78 -5.22 16.49
CA TYR A 51 10.79 -3.84 16.97
C TYR A 51 10.90 -3.77 18.49
N ALA A 52 10.10 -4.56 19.21
CA ALA A 52 10.16 -4.62 20.67
C ALA A 52 11.54 -5.04 21.20
N ARG A 53 12.27 -5.86 20.44
CA ARG A 53 13.61 -6.34 20.80
C ARG A 53 14.72 -5.35 20.45
N GLU A 54 14.61 -4.68 19.30
CA GLU A 54 15.71 -3.91 18.71
C GLU A 54 15.25 -2.51 18.23
N ALA A 55 14.45 -1.81 19.04
CA ALA A 55 13.83 -0.55 18.65
C ALA A 55 14.81 0.50 18.08
N GLU A 56 16.01 0.62 18.66
CA GLU A 56 17.05 1.52 18.16
C GLU A 56 17.51 1.19 16.74
N ALA A 57 17.60 -0.10 16.40
CA ALA A 57 17.93 -0.50 15.03
C ALA A 57 16.79 -0.14 14.07
N TRP A 58 15.53 -0.16 14.53
CA TRP A 58 14.36 0.21 13.71
C TRP A 58 14.26 1.71 13.48
N ARG A 59 14.70 2.52 14.45
CA ARG A 59 14.78 3.98 14.31
C ARG A 59 15.85 4.44 13.34
N LYS A 60 16.94 3.68 13.19
CA LYS A 60 18.07 4.00 12.29
C LYS A 60 17.79 3.82 10.80
N GLY A 61 16.66 3.21 10.43
CA GLY A 61 16.35 2.87 9.04
C GLY A 61 14.89 3.11 8.67
N LYS A 62 14.61 2.97 7.38
CA LYS A 62 13.22 3.00 6.89
C LYS A 62 12.53 1.69 7.23
N ALA A 63 11.31 1.79 7.72
CA ALA A 63 10.40 0.68 7.88
C ALA A 63 9.26 0.77 6.87
N SER A 64 8.72 -0.37 6.53
CA SER A 64 7.71 -0.52 5.49
C SER A 64 6.66 -1.52 6.00
N LEU A 65 5.38 -1.17 5.98
CA LEU A 65 4.32 -2.08 6.43
C LEU A 65 3.02 -1.89 5.67
N PHE A 66 2.16 -2.90 5.78
CA PHE A 66 0.73 -2.82 5.52
C PHE A 66 -0.03 -2.77 6.83
N GLY A 67 -1.08 -1.96 6.89
CA GLY A 67 -1.94 -1.86 8.06
C GLY A 67 -3.35 -1.46 7.70
N VAL A 68 -4.33 -2.03 8.41
CA VAL A 68 -5.73 -1.61 8.30
C VAL A 68 -5.99 -0.53 9.33
N VAL A 69 -6.55 0.59 8.89
CA VAL A 69 -6.88 1.72 9.76
C VAL A 69 -7.95 1.30 10.76
N LYS A 70 -7.65 1.44 12.05
CA LYS A 70 -8.56 1.21 13.17
C LYS A 70 -9.09 2.51 13.75
N GLY A 71 -8.32 3.59 13.63
CA GLY A 71 -8.68 4.94 14.06
C GLY A 71 -7.97 5.98 13.21
N ARG A 72 -8.59 7.16 13.08
CA ARG A 72 -8.02 8.35 12.46
C ARG A 72 -8.33 9.54 13.35
N ALA A 73 -7.32 10.38 13.58
CA ALA A 73 -7.44 11.64 14.30
C ALA A 73 -6.58 12.72 13.62
N PRO A 74 -6.82 14.01 13.89
CA PRO A 74 -5.89 15.06 13.50
C PRO A 74 -4.55 14.89 14.21
N GLY A 75 -3.45 14.97 13.45
CA GLY A 75 -2.08 14.97 13.95
C GLY A 75 -1.42 16.34 13.85
N PRO A 76 -0.16 16.47 14.34
CA PRO A 76 0.58 17.72 14.27
C PRO A 76 0.83 18.18 12.83
N GLY A 77 0.85 19.48 12.60
CA GLY A 77 1.20 20.06 11.30
C GLY A 77 0.22 19.72 10.16
N GLY A 78 -1.03 19.39 10.48
CA GLY A 78 -2.04 19.01 9.49
C GLY A 78 -1.92 17.57 8.98
N ALA A 79 -1.01 16.77 9.54
CA ALA A 79 -0.94 15.34 9.24
C ALA A 79 -2.15 14.59 9.79
N ALA A 80 -2.51 13.47 9.16
CA ALA A 80 -3.42 12.50 9.75
C ALA A 80 -2.66 11.59 10.72
N TYR A 81 -3.19 11.43 11.93
CA TYR A 81 -2.76 10.43 12.90
C TYR A 81 -3.60 9.17 12.70
N LEU A 82 -2.98 8.09 12.25
CA LEU A 82 -3.64 6.83 11.92
C LEU A 82 -3.22 5.74 12.89
N THR A 83 -4.19 5.12 13.56
CA THR A 83 -3.95 3.88 14.30
C THR A 83 -4.12 2.71 13.35
N LEU A 84 -3.06 1.94 13.13
CA LEU A 84 -3.04 0.83 12.19
C LEU A 84 -2.93 -0.52 12.91
N SER A 85 -3.73 -1.47 12.45
CA SER A 85 -3.58 -2.89 12.75
C SER A 85 -2.68 -3.51 11.70
N VAL A 86 -1.45 -3.89 12.07
CA VAL A 86 -0.41 -4.38 11.14
C VAL A 86 -0.83 -5.70 10.50
N ARG A 87 -0.70 -5.78 9.19
CA ARG A 87 -1.03 -6.95 8.37
C ARG A 87 0.16 -7.42 7.55
N LYS A 88 0.16 -8.70 7.21
CA LYS A 88 1.08 -9.26 6.22
C LYS A 88 0.39 -9.34 4.86
N LEU A 89 1.14 -9.07 3.82
CA LEU A 89 0.68 -9.27 2.45
C LEU A 89 0.67 -10.77 2.13
N GLU A 90 -0.39 -11.24 1.47
CA GLU A 90 -0.45 -12.61 0.97
C GLU A 90 0.39 -12.75 -0.31
N THR A 91 0.97 -13.94 -0.53
CA THR A 91 1.80 -14.22 -1.72
C THR A 91 1.02 -14.08 -3.03
N ARG A 92 -0.30 -14.33 -2.98
CA ARG A 92 -1.21 -14.22 -4.12
C ARG A 92 -2.46 -13.47 -3.71
N ASN A 93 -2.88 -12.54 -4.55
CA ASN A 93 -4.12 -11.83 -4.40
C ASN A 93 -5.31 -12.72 -4.78
N LEU A 94 -6.42 -12.55 -4.08
CA LEU A 94 -7.68 -13.19 -4.41
C LEU A 94 -8.32 -12.46 -5.60
N CYS A 95 -8.81 -13.25 -6.55
CA CYS A 95 -9.48 -12.80 -7.77
C CYS A 95 -10.83 -13.51 -7.85
N SER A 96 -11.91 -12.78 -8.16
CA SER A 96 -13.21 -13.44 -8.37
C SER A 96 -13.22 -14.26 -9.66
N ASN A 97 -12.35 -13.91 -10.62
CA ASN A 97 -12.05 -14.71 -11.80
C ASN A 97 -10.52 -14.79 -12.00
N ALA A 98 -9.97 -16.00 -11.98
CA ALA A 98 -8.52 -16.20 -12.13
C ALA A 98 -7.96 -15.82 -13.51
N ASN A 99 -8.83 -15.67 -14.52
CA ASN A 99 -8.45 -15.28 -15.88
C ASN A 99 -8.57 -13.76 -16.11
N ASP A 100 -9.04 -13.00 -15.12
CA ASP A 100 -9.26 -11.56 -15.21
C ASP A 100 -8.57 -10.84 -14.04
N GLU A 101 -7.42 -10.24 -14.32
CA GLU A 101 -6.58 -9.56 -13.32
C GLU A 101 -7.27 -8.36 -12.68
N ASP A 102 -8.21 -7.72 -13.39
CA ASP A 102 -8.96 -6.56 -12.87
C ASP A 102 -9.91 -6.97 -11.73
N THR A 103 -10.20 -8.26 -11.60
CA THR A 103 -10.96 -8.81 -10.48
C THR A 103 -10.12 -9.10 -9.25
N CYS A 104 -8.79 -9.06 -9.37
CA CYS A 104 -7.91 -9.33 -8.25
C CYS A 104 -7.92 -8.16 -7.25
N ARG A 105 -7.81 -8.46 -5.96
CA ARG A 105 -7.75 -7.46 -4.89
C ARG A 105 -6.53 -7.72 -4.02
N VAL A 106 -5.86 -6.64 -3.61
CA VAL A 106 -4.76 -6.72 -2.65
C VAL A 106 -5.24 -7.52 -1.44
N THR A 107 -4.55 -8.62 -1.15
CA THR A 107 -4.95 -9.55 -0.10
C THR A 107 -3.97 -9.50 1.04
N VAL A 108 -4.49 -9.29 2.24
CA VAL A 108 -3.69 -9.25 3.47
C VAL A 108 -4.19 -10.27 4.48
N SER A 109 -3.38 -10.55 5.49
CA SER A 109 -3.67 -11.52 6.53
C SER A 109 -4.95 -11.20 7.32
N ASP A 110 -5.74 -12.22 7.62
CA ASP A 110 -6.91 -12.12 8.52
C ASP A 110 -6.52 -11.73 9.95
N ARG A 111 -5.37 -12.24 10.38
CA ARG A 111 -4.76 -11.94 11.68
C ARG A 111 -4.04 -10.61 11.63
N ASP A 112 -4.13 -9.85 12.71
CA ASP A 112 -3.23 -8.72 12.98
C ASP A 112 -2.00 -9.17 13.77
N PHE A 113 -0.90 -8.47 13.53
CA PHE A 113 0.42 -8.79 14.12
C PHE A 113 0.88 -7.76 15.16
N GLY A 114 0.10 -6.70 15.36
CA GLY A 114 0.40 -5.61 16.29
C GLY A 114 -0.32 -4.32 15.91
N VAL A 115 -0.20 -3.34 16.80
CA VAL A 115 -0.66 -1.97 16.56
C VAL A 115 0.55 -1.07 16.33
N VAL A 116 0.41 -0.15 15.38
CA VAL A 116 1.38 0.90 15.11
C VAL A 116 0.62 2.17 14.79
N HIS A 117 1.13 3.32 15.20
CA HIS A 117 0.56 4.60 14.83
C HIS A 117 1.37 5.24 13.72
N VAL A 118 0.70 5.98 12.84
CA VAL A 118 1.33 6.59 11.68
C VAL A 118 0.93 8.05 11.58
N LEU A 119 1.92 8.92 11.45
CA LEU A 119 1.73 10.30 11.01
C LEU A 119 1.91 10.35 9.50
N ALA A 120 0.84 10.65 8.77
CA ALA A 120 0.85 10.73 7.31
C ALA A 120 0.30 12.07 6.83
N ALA A 121 1.05 12.76 5.97
CA ALA A 121 0.55 13.92 5.25
C ALA A 121 -0.29 13.43 4.06
N LEU A 122 -1.61 13.39 4.24
CA LEU A 122 -2.53 12.92 3.20
C LEU A 122 -2.70 13.96 2.11
N SER A 123 -2.85 13.50 0.87
CA SER A 123 -3.31 14.33 -0.23
C SER A 123 -4.76 14.78 0.02
N PRO A 124 -5.22 15.91 -0.56
CA PRO A 124 -6.60 16.37 -0.36
C PRO A 124 -7.66 15.34 -0.73
N ASP A 125 -7.44 14.59 -1.82
CA ASP A 125 -8.35 13.55 -2.32
C ASP A 125 -8.42 12.32 -1.40
N ASP A 126 -7.38 12.10 -0.61
CA ASP A 126 -7.29 11.00 0.35
C ASP A 126 -7.72 11.44 1.76
N ASP A 127 -7.82 12.75 2.02
CA ASP A 127 -8.18 13.30 3.32
C ASP A 127 -9.71 13.44 3.47
N ILE A 128 -10.39 13.79 2.37
CA ILE A 128 -11.83 14.08 2.32
C ILE A 128 -12.51 13.33 1.16
N GLY A 129 -13.70 12.78 1.40
CA GLY A 129 -14.54 12.16 0.38
C GLY A 129 -14.80 10.67 0.60
N GLU A 130 -15.57 10.06 -0.30
CA GLU A 130 -16.02 8.65 -0.18
C GLU A 130 -14.85 7.65 -0.16
N LYS A 131 -13.77 7.96 -0.88
CA LYS A 131 -12.57 7.11 -1.00
C LYS A 131 -11.40 7.56 -0.11
N SER A 132 -11.68 8.47 0.82
CA SER A 132 -10.69 8.97 1.78
C SER A 132 -10.11 7.85 2.66
N VAL A 133 -8.97 8.12 3.26
CA VAL A 133 -8.37 7.29 4.31
C VAL A 133 -9.23 7.41 5.56
N GLY A 134 -9.81 6.30 5.96
CA GLY A 134 -10.64 6.20 7.16
C GLY A 134 -10.62 4.79 7.73
N VAL A 135 -11.40 4.56 8.79
CA VAL A 135 -11.47 3.26 9.45
C VAL A 135 -11.87 2.17 8.45
N GLY A 136 -11.07 1.10 8.41
CA GLY A 136 -11.24 -0.02 7.50
C GLY A 136 -10.58 0.15 6.13
N SER A 137 -9.90 1.27 5.85
CA SER A 137 -8.99 1.38 4.69
C SER A 137 -7.71 0.58 4.95
N LEU A 138 -7.17 -0.06 3.91
CA LEU A 138 -5.82 -0.62 3.96
C LEU A 138 -4.83 0.48 3.57
N VAL A 139 -3.71 0.57 4.28
CA VAL A 139 -2.63 1.51 3.99
C VAL A 139 -1.32 0.75 3.90
N ARG A 140 -0.60 0.98 2.81
CA ARG A 140 0.82 0.71 2.66
C ARG A 140 1.55 1.98 3.06
N THR A 141 2.48 1.89 4.01
CA THR A 141 3.27 3.05 4.44
C THR A 141 4.75 2.73 4.49
N VAL A 142 5.58 3.70 4.12
CA VAL A 142 7.03 3.70 4.29
C VAL A 142 7.41 4.94 5.07
N GLY A 143 8.30 4.79 6.04
CA GLY A 143 8.73 5.90 6.88
C GLY A 143 9.77 5.49 7.90
N THR A 144 9.98 6.34 8.90
CA THR A 144 10.93 6.09 9.98
C THR A 144 10.23 6.17 11.34
N PHE A 145 10.71 5.36 12.28
CA PHE A 145 10.25 5.44 13.66
C PHE A 145 10.99 6.55 14.40
N GLY A 146 10.25 7.33 15.18
CA GLY A 146 10.83 8.26 16.14
C GLY A 146 11.13 7.60 17.49
N GLU A 147 11.50 8.45 18.44
CA GLU A 147 11.55 8.09 19.86
C GLU A 147 10.17 8.17 20.52
N ASP A 148 9.25 8.90 19.89
CA ASP A 148 7.88 9.07 20.34
C ASP A 148 7.05 7.79 20.19
N VAL A 149 6.19 7.58 21.19
CA VAL A 149 5.19 6.52 21.25
C VAL A 149 3.82 7.15 21.49
N ASP A 150 2.78 6.41 21.15
CA ASP A 150 1.42 6.83 21.48
C ASP A 150 1.23 6.88 23.01
N PRO A 151 0.68 7.96 23.57
CA PRO A 151 0.53 8.10 25.01
C PRO A 151 -0.57 7.22 25.60
N ALA A 152 -1.50 6.69 24.81
CA ALA A 152 -2.60 5.87 25.29
C ALA A 152 -2.22 4.39 25.39
N ASP A 153 -1.45 3.87 24.43
CA ASP A 153 -1.09 2.44 24.36
C ASP A 153 0.42 2.14 24.34
N GLY A 154 1.28 3.15 24.23
CA GLY A 154 2.74 2.99 24.21
C GLY A 154 3.29 2.39 22.90
N SER A 155 2.45 2.22 21.88
CA SER A 155 2.86 1.67 20.58
C SER A 155 3.69 2.69 19.80
N PRO A 156 4.63 2.25 18.94
CA PRO A 156 5.52 3.16 18.24
C PRO A 156 4.79 4.01 17.20
N ILE A 157 5.30 5.22 16.98
CA ILE A 157 4.81 6.14 15.94
C ILE A 157 5.79 6.13 14.77
N LEU A 158 5.28 5.82 13.58
CA LEU A 158 6.00 5.90 12.31
C LEU A 158 5.63 7.21 11.60
N ARG A 159 6.64 7.99 11.24
CA ARG A 159 6.49 9.20 10.43
C ARG A 159 6.61 8.81 8.97
N SER A 160 5.49 8.86 8.26
CA SER A 160 5.41 8.39 6.88
C SER A 160 6.06 9.39 5.92
N SER A 161 6.93 8.89 5.06
CA SER A 161 7.46 9.62 3.90
C SER A 161 6.75 9.24 2.59
N PHE A 162 6.03 8.12 2.60
CA PHE A 162 5.23 7.64 1.48
C PHE A 162 4.08 6.81 2.01
N TYR A 163 2.90 7.00 1.43
CA TYR A 163 1.78 6.11 1.63
C TYR A 163 1.05 5.81 0.32
N ARG A 164 0.35 4.69 0.31
CA ARG A 164 -0.68 4.34 -0.66
C ARG A 164 -1.80 3.66 0.10
N HIS A 165 -3.05 3.92 -0.28
CA HIS A 165 -4.18 3.29 0.38
C HIS A 165 -5.15 2.64 -0.59
N TRP A 166 -5.97 1.76 -0.02
CA TRP A 166 -7.13 1.15 -0.63
C TRP A 166 -8.31 1.47 0.27
N PRO A 167 -9.37 2.12 -0.26
CA PRO A 167 -10.59 2.32 0.50
C PRO A 167 -11.13 0.99 1.02
N ARG A 168 -11.98 1.06 2.05
CA ARG A 168 -12.67 -0.12 2.54
C ARG A 168 -13.33 -0.87 1.36
N TYR A 169 -13.19 -2.20 1.33
CA TYR A 169 -13.69 -3.09 0.27
C TYR A 169 -12.94 -3.07 -1.07
N PHE A 170 -11.87 -2.26 -1.22
CA PHE A 170 -10.98 -2.27 -2.39
C PHE A 170 -9.76 -3.21 -2.23
N TYR A 171 -9.68 -3.86 -1.07
CA TYR A 171 -8.75 -4.91 -0.71
C TYR A 171 -9.55 -5.98 0.05
N VAL A 172 -8.95 -7.16 0.27
CA VAL A 172 -9.59 -8.24 1.03
C VAL A 172 -8.65 -8.89 2.02
N THR A 173 -9.23 -9.64 2.94
CA THR A 173 -8.54 -10.65 3.73
C THR A 173 -9.04 -12.03 3.31
N ARG A 174 -8.31 -13.11 3.61
CA ARG A 174 -8.71 -14.46 3.17
C ARG A 174 -10.11 -14.87 3.64
N SER A 175 -10.47 -14.54 4.87
CA SER A 175 -11.81 -14.79 5.43
C SER A 175 -12.91 -13.91 4.85
N ALA A 176 -12.55 -12.81 4.17
CA ALA A 176 -13.48 -11.84 3.58
C ALA A 176 -13.53 -11.91 2.05
N ALA A 177 -13.07 -13.01 1.46
CA ALA A 177 -13.06 -13.22 0.01
C ALA A 177 -14.45 -13.02 -0.64
N ASP A 178 -15.51 -13.43 0.05
CA ASP A 178 -16.90 -13.33 -0.46
C ASP A 178 -17.43 -11.88 -0.49
N LEU A 179 -16.72 -10.92 0.11
CA LEU A 179 -17.10 -9.50 0.15
C LEU A 179 -16.47 -8.67 -0.98
N MET A 180 -15.78 -9.31 -1.93
CA MET A 180 -15.22 -8.64 -3.10
C MET A 180 -16.33 -7.97 -3.91
N ARG A 181 -16.33 -6.63 -3.95
CA ARG A 181 -17.21 -5.91 -4.88
C ARG A 181 -16.77 -6.24 -6.31
N GLN A 182 -17.73 -6.73 -7.11
CA GLN A 182 -17.62 -6.84 -8.56
C GLN A 182 -17.54 -5.46 -9.19
#